data_AF-A0A370BSC3-F1
#
_entry.id   AF-A0A370BSC3-F1
#
_cell.length_a   1.000
_cell.length_b   1.000
_cell.length_c   1.000
_cell.angle_alpha   90.00
_cell.angle_beta   90.00
_cell.angle_gamma   90.00
#
_symmetry.space_group_name_H-M   'P 1'
#
loop_
_entity.id
_entity.type
_entity.pdbx_description
1 polymer ?
#
loop_
_entity_poly.entity_id
_entity_poly.type
_entity_poly.pdbx_seq_one_letter_code
_entity_poly.pdbx_strand_id
1 'polypeptide(L)'
;MFSTSRRRILDGLNRRYIYGRLPLLHAIIFLIEMAAAMRLAAKFNSYYAEKPILTTMVTNAILGGIADTVAQLITAFKARGGRRPSDSNDLISIEIHDLDKEKPPALGELGHARHMPPPFDFERLTRFMSYGFFMAPVQFHWFGFLSRAFPLTKRNPSIPALKRVCVDQLMFAPFGLACFFSFMTVAEGGGRRALTRKFQDVYLPTLKANFVLWPAVQILNFRVVPIQFQIPFVSSVGIAWTAYLSLTNSSEEE
;
A
#
# COMPACT_ATOMS: atom_id res chain seq x y z
N MET A 1 -28.37 5.63 -13.70
CA MET A 1 -28.83 6.65 -12.73
C MET A 1 -28.15 6.55 -11.35
N PHE A 2 -27.96 5.36 -10.77
CA PHE A 2 -27.29 5.18 -9.47
C PHE A 2 -25.81 5.64 -9.39
N SER A 3 -25.07 5.57 -10.50
CA SER A 3 -23.66 5.99 -10.57
C SER A 3 -23.46 7.50 -10.32
N THR A 4 -24.32 8.34 -10.92
CA THR A 4 -24.16 9.81 -10.85
C THR A 4 -24.47 10.38 -9.47
N SER A 5 -25.42 9.79 -8.74
CA SER A 5 -25.73 10.18 -7.35
C SER A 5 -24.65 9.72 -6.39
N ARG A 6 -24.12 8.49 -6.54
CA ARG A 6 -22.99 7.98 -5.75
C ARG A 6 -21.75 8.84 -5.94
N ARG A 7 -21.42 9.20 -7.19
CA ARG A 7 -20.27 10.06 -7.51
C ARG A 7 -20.39 11.43 -6.85
N ARG A 8 -21.57 12.07 -6.91
CA ARG A 8 -21.82 13.35 -6.20
C ARG A 8 -21.64 13.25 -4.69
N ILE A 9 -22.07 12.16 -4.06
CA ILE A 9 -21.88 11.95 -2.62
C ILE A 9 -20.40 11.78 -2.29
N LEU A 10 -19.67 10.95 -3.05
CA LEU A 10 -18.23 10.72 -2.87
C LEU A 10 -17.43 12.02 -3.07
N ASP A 11 -17.75 12.78 -4.11
CA ASP A 11 -17.14 14.08 -4.39
C ASP A 11 -17.43 15.08 -3.26
N GLY A 12 -18.67 15.06 -2.73
CA GLY A 12 -19.07 15.88 -1.58
C GLY A 12 -18.32 15.51 -0.30
N LEU A 13 -18.11 14.21 -0.03
CA LEU A 13 -17.33 13.73 1.11
C LEU A 13 -15.84 14.04 0.97
N ASN A 14 -15.27 13.92 -0.23
CA ASN A 14 -13.86 14.23 -0.49
C ASN A 14 -13.54 15.73 -0.35
N ARG A 15 -14.53 16.60 -0.55
CA ARG A 15 -14.41 18.05 -0.34
C ARG A 15 -14.44 18.47 1.14
N ARG A 16 -14.94 17.61 2.03
CA ARG A 16 -15.03 17.90 3.48
C ARG A 16 -13.76 17.44 4.18
N TYR A 17 -13.31 18.23 5.15
CA TYR A 17 -12.12 17.92 5.95
C TYR A 17 -12.43 17.94 7.43
N ILE A 18 -11.85 16.98 8.15
CA ILE A 18 -11.84 16.97 9.61
C ILE A 18 -10.62 17.79 10.06
N TYR A 19 -10.85 18.77 10.95
CA TYR A 19 -9.84 19.70 11.47
C TYR A 19 -9.02 20.43 10.39
N GLY A 20 -9.60 20.61 9.20
CA GLY A 20 -8.92 21.27 8.09
C GLY A 20 -7.65 20.56 7.61
N ARG A 21 -7.45 19.27 7.92
CA ARG A 21 -6.27 18.51 7.49
C ARG A 21 -6.59 17.13 6.92
N LEU A 22 -7.52 16.41 7.54
CA LEU A 22 -7.88 15.03 7.15
C LEU A 22 -9.04 15.02 6.14
N PRO A 23 -8.89 14.48 4.92
CA PRO A 23 -10.03 14.31 4.02
C PRO A 23 -11.06 13.36 4.65
N LEU A 24 -12.33 13.79 4.72
CA LEU A 24 -13.39 13.04 5.42
C LEU A 24 -13.61 11.65 4.79
N LEU A 25 -13.56 11.55 3.47
CA LEU A 25 -13.74 10.27 2.77
C LEU A 25 -12.67 9.24 3.16
N HIS A 26 -11.40 9.65 3.22
CA HIS A 26 -10.28 8.78 3.59
C HIS A 26 -10.45 8.31 5.05
N ALA A 27 -10.83 9.21 5.96
CA ALA A 27 -11.07 8.89 7.36
C ALA A 27 -12.25 7.90 7.54
N ILE A 28 -13.36 8.09 6.81
CA ILE A 28 -14.51 7.16 6.87
C ILE A 28 -14.09 5.76 6.40
N ILE A 29 -13.39 5.66 5.27
CA ILE A 29 -12.93 4.37 4.73
C ILE A 29 -11.99 3.69 5.72
N PHE A 30 -11.00 4.42 6.24
CA PHE A 30 -10.08 3.92 7.26
C PHE A 30 -10.82 3.37 8.50
N LEU A 31 -11.83 4.09 9.01
CA LEU A 31 -12.62 3.63 10.16
C LEU A 31 -13.42 2.35 9.86
N ILE A 32 -13.97 2.22 8.64
CA ILE A 32 -14.67 1.01 8.21
C ILE A 32 -13.71 -0.18 8.16
N GLU A 33 -12.53 0.01 7.56
CA GLU A 33 -11.49 -1.02 7.47
C GLU A 33 -11.00 -1.43 8.85
N MET A 34 -10.80 -0.45 9.76
CA MET A 34 -10.40 -0.74 11.12
C MET A 34 -11.48 -1.50 11.89
N ALA A 35 -12.75 -1.15 11.71
CA ALA A 35 -13.86 -1.89 12.31
C ALA A 35 -13.92 -3.35 11.81
N ALA A 36 -13.69 -3.56 10.51
CA ALA A 36 -13.59 -4.90 9.93
C ALA A 36 -12.40 -5.69 10.49
N ALA A 37 -11.22 -5.06 10.56
CA ALA A 37 -10.01 -5.65 11.11
C ALA A 37 -10.18 -6.04 12.59
N MET A 38 -10.75 -5.16 13.41
CA MET A 38 -11.02 -5.44 14.83
C MET A 38 -11.99 -6.62 15.01
N ARG A 39 -13.07 -6.67 14.22
CA ARG A 39 -14.02 -7.80 14.26
C ARG A 39 -13.36 -9.11 13.86
N LEU A 40 -12.51 -9.07 12.83
CA LEU A 40 -11.78 -10.25 12.37
C LEU A 40 -10.75 -10.70 13.42
N ALA A 41 -10.00 -9.77 14.00
CA ALA A 41 -9.02 -10.06 15.06
C ALA A 41 -9.67 -10.71 16.28
N ALA A 42 -10.84 -10.20 16.71
CA ALA A 42 -11.57 -10.74 17.86
C ALA A 42 -12.00 -12.21 17.68
N LYS A 43 -12.21 -12.67 16.43
CA LYS A 43 -12.62 -14.05 16.11
C LYS A 43 -11.58 -14.83 15.32
N PHE A 44 -10.35 -14.31 15.21
CA PHE A 44 -9.33 -14.83 14.31
C PHE A 44 -9.01 -16.29 14.59
N ASN A 45 -8.79 -16.65 15.86
CA ASN A 45 -8.43 -18.02 16.23
C ASN A 45 -9.52 -19.03 15.86
N SER A 46 -10.80 -18.69 16.05
CA SER A 46 -11.93 -19.55 15.69
C SER A 46 -12.02 -19.75 14.18
N TYR A 47 -11.96 -18.65 13.41
CA TYR A 47 -12.00 -18.74 11.96
C TYR A 47 -10.78 -19.45 11.38
N TYR A 48 -9.60 -19.22 11.94
CA TYR A 48 -8.37 -19.87 11.50
C TYR A 48 -8.39 -21.37 11.79
N ALA A 49 -8.97 -21.80 12.91
CA ALA A 49 -9.10 -23.22 13.25
C ALA A 49 -10.01 -23.97 12.26
N GLU A 50 -11.10 -23.34 11.81
CA GLU A 50 -12.03 -23.94 10.83
C GLU A 50 -11.51 -23.85 9.39
N LYS A 51 -11.02 -22.67 8.99
CA LYS A 51 -10.63 -22.35 7.61
C LYS A 51 -9.36 -21.49 7.59
N PRO A 52 -8.17 -22.10 7.79
CA PRO A 52 -6.92 -21.37 7.97
C PRO A 52 -6.52 -20.53 6.74
N ILE A 53 -6.63 -21.11 5.54
CA ILE A 53 -6.25 -20.41 4.30
C ILE A 53 -7.19 -19.23 4.05
N LEU A 54 -8.51 -19.46 4.07
CA LEU A 54 -9.49 -18.39 3.81
C LEU A 54 -9.39 -17.26 4.84
N THR A 55 -9.21 -17.59 6.12
CA THR A 55 -9.04 -16.59 7.18
C THR A 55 -7.81 -15.74 6.92
N THR A 56 -6.71 -16.36 6.52
CA THR A 56 -5.47 -15.65 6.16
C THR A 56 -5.70 -14.75 4.94
N MET A 57 -6.39 -15.23 3.90
CA MET A 57 -6.72 -14.45 2.70
C MET A 57 -7.54 -13.20 3.02
N VAL A 58 -8.61 -13.35 3.78
CA VAL A 58 -9.48 -12.23 4.18
C VAL A 58 -8.73 -11.25 5.08
N THR A 59 -7.94 -11.76 6.02
CA THR A 59 -7.10 -10.92 6.90
C THR A 59 -6.12 -10.09 6.08
N ASN A 60 -5.45 -10.73 5.12
CA ASN A 60 -4.44 -10.06 4.29
C ASN A 60 -5.06 -9.04 3.33
N ALA A 61 -6.26 -9.31 2.83
CA ALA A 61 -7.02 -8.35 2.03
C ALA A 61 -7.35 -7.08 2.83
N ILE A 62 -7.85 -7.24 4.06
CA ILE A 62 -8.19 -6.10 4.93
C ILE A 62 -6.94 -5.31 5.33
N LEU A 63 -5.85 -6.00 5.72
CA LEU A 63 -4.58 -5.33 6.05
C LEU A 63 -3.96 -4.63 4.84
N GLY A 64 -4.07 -5.21 3.64
CA GLY A 64 -3.67 -4.57 2.39
C GLY A 64 -4.49 -3.32 2.08
N GLY A 65 -5.80 -3.34 2.35
CA GLY A 65 -6.66 -2.17 2.23
C GLY A 65 -6.24 -1.04 3.17
N ILE A 66 -6.01 -1.37 4.45
CA ILE A 66 -5.52 -0.42 5.45
C ILE A 66 -4.17 0.18 5.02
N ALA A 67 -3.24 -0.64 4.54
CA ALA A 67 -1.94 -0.18 4.05
C ALA A 67 -2.08 0.86 2.94
N ASP A 68 -2.97 0.61 1.99
CA ASP A 68 -3.23 1.52 0.88
C ASP A 68 -3.95 2.80 1.32
N THR A 69 -4.99 2.69 2.16
CA THR A 69 -5.71 3.84 2.72
C THR A 69 -4.77 4.76 3.50
N VAL A 70 -3.84 4.20 4.28
CA VAL A 70 -2.80 4.98 4.98
C VAL A 70 -1.87 5.68 3.98
N ALA A 71 -1.43 5.01 2.93
CA ALA A 71 -0.59 5.61 1.89
C ALA A 71 -1.32 6.75 1.15
N GLN A 72 -2.57 6.54 0.73
CA GLN A 72 -3.40 7.59 0.10
C GLN A 72 -3.59 8.79 1.04
N LEU A 73 -3.81 8.52 2.34
CA LEU A 73 -3.94 9.56 3.35
C LEU A 73 -2.66 10.40 3.46
N ILE A 74 -1.48 9.77 3.51
CA ILE A 74 -0.18 10.45 3.55
C ILE A 74 0.00 11.33 2.30
N THR A 75 -0.32 10.81 1.11
CA THR A 75 -0.26 11.58 -0.14
C THR A 75 -1.19 12.80 -0.11
N ALA A 76 -2.42 12.63 0.38
CA ALA A 76 -3.38 13.72 0.53
C ALA A 76 -2.90 14.79 1.53
N PHE A 77 -2.22 14.40 2.61
CA PHE A 77 -1.59 15.32 3.55
C PHE A 77 -0.43 16.09 2.91
N LYS A 78 0.47 15.42 2.19
CA LYS A 78 1.62 16.04 1.50
C LYS A 78 1.20 17.05 0.45
N ALA A 79 0.24 16.69 -0.42
CA ALA A 79 -0.32 17.58 -1.44
C ALA A 79 -0.90 18.88 -0.85
N ARG A 80 -1.21 18.89 0.45
CA ARG A 80 -1.66 20.07 1.18
C ARG A 80 -0.53 20.79 1.92
N GLY A 81 0.46 20.08 2.45
CA GLY A 81 1.63 20.65 3.13
C GLY A 81 2.53 21.50 2.23
N GLY A 82 2.54 21.22 0.91
CA GLY A 82 3.18 22.07 -0.10
C GLY A 82 2.48 23.43 -0.34
N ARG A 83 1.33 23.69 0.29
CA ARG A 83 0.70 25.03 0.27
C ARG A 83 1.43 25.97 1.23
N ARG A 84 2.53 26.58 0.78
CA ARG A 84 2.97 27.87 1.37
C ARG A 84 1.92 28.95 1.05
N PRO A 85 1.68 29.92 1.96
CA PRO A 85 0.78 31.02 1.68
C PRO A 85 1.43 31.94 0.63
N SER A 86 0.81 32.01 -0.55
CA SER A 86 0.94 33.09 -1.56
C SER A 86 2.32 33.77 -1.64
N ASP A 87 3.26 33.22 -2.41
CA ASP A 87 4.39 34.02 -2.91
C ASP A 87 3.92 34.72 -4.19
N SER A 88 3.85 36.05 -4.18
CA SER A 88 3.27 36.89 -5.25
C SER A 88 4.01 36.81 -6.59
N ASN A 89 5.01 35.95 -6.75
CA ASN A 89 5.80 35.76 -7.96
C ASN A 89 5.31 34.61 -8.87
N ASP A 90 4.35 33.78 -8.45
CA ASP A 90 3.83 32.67 -9.27
C ASP A 90 2.93 33.12 -10.45
N LEU A 91 2.63 34.42 -10.56
CA LEU A 91 1.95 34.98 -11.74
C LEU A 91 2.85 34.97 -12.99
N ILE A 92 4.17 34.97 -12.83
CA ILE A 92 5.11 35.07 -13.96
C ILE A 92 5.48 33.68 -14.53
N SER A 93 5.38 32.61 -13.73
CA SER A 93 5.66 31.23 -14.18
C SER A 93 4.51 30.62 -15.00
N ILE A 94 3.33 31.25 -15.00
CA ILE A 94 2.15 30.83 -15.77
C ILE A 94 2.27 31.21 -17.26
N GLU A 95 3.20 32.10 -17.64
CA GLU A 95 3.28 32.61 -19.02
C GLU A 95 4.15 31.76 -19.97
N ILE A 96 4.99 30.85 -19.48
CA ILE A 96 5.97 30.15 -20.34
C ILE A 96 5.53 28.72 -20.75
N HIS A 97 4.55 28.11 -20.07
CA HIS A 97 4.14 26.72 -20.37
C HIS A 97 2.80 26.56 -21.10
N ASP A 98 2.07 27.66 -21.35
CA ASP A 98 0.78 27.65 -22.05
C ASP A 98 0.82 28.38 -23.43
N LEU A 99 2.00 28.79 -23.91
CA LEU A 99 2.18 29.37 -25.26
C LEU A 99 2.06 28.35 -26.42
N ASP A 100 1.97 27.05 -26.10
CA ASP A 100 1.84 25.96 -27.09
C ASP A 100 0.39 25.51 -27.32
N LYS A 101 -0.60 26.18 -26.72
CA LYS A 101 -2.02 25.88 -26.94
C LYS A 101 -2.66 26.90 -27.87
N GLU A 102 -3.07 26.45 -29.06
CA GLU A 102 -3.74 27.26 -30.09
C GLU A 102 -5.11 27.86 -29.68
N LYS A 103 -5.64 27.56 -28.49
CA LYS A 103 -6.88 28.17 -27.99
C LYS A 103 -6.71 28.72 -26.58
N PRO A 104 -7.01 30.01 -26.35
CA PRO A 104 -7.02 30.56 -25.00
C PRO A 104 -8.10 29.84 -24.17
N PRO A 105 -7.79 29.44 -22.92
CA PRO A 105 -8.77 28.82 -22.04
C PRO A 105 -9.92 29.80 -21.76
N ALA A 106 -11.15 29.28 -21.71
CA ALA A 106 -12.32 30.09 -21.42
C ALA A 106 -12.20 30.73 -20.03
N LEU A 107 -12.63 31.98 -19.88
CA LEU A 107 -12.51 32.80 -18.66
C LEU A 107 -13.11 32.15 -17.39
N GLY A 108 -13.92 31.10 -17.54
CA GLY A 108 -14.47 30.29 -16.45
C GLY A 108 -13.64 29.05 -16.04
N GLU A 109 -12.65 28.63 -16.82
CA GLU A 109 -11.78 27.48 -16.52
C GLU A 109 -10.50 27.86 -15.76
N LEU A 110 -10.15 29.15 -15.75
CA LEU A 110 -8.96 29.70 -15.08
C LEU A 110 -9.06 29.67 -13.53
N GLY A 111 -10.23 29.37 -12.96
CA GLY A 111 -10.44 29.38 -11.50
C GLY A 111 -10.55 28.00 -10.83
N HIS A 112 -10.62 26.90 -11.58
CA HIS A 112 -11.07 25.61 -11.02
C HIS A 112 -10.21 24.38 -11.34
N ALA A 113 -9.16 24.50 -12.16
CA ALA A 113 -8.45 23.34 -12.68
C ALA A 113 -7.21 22.88 -11.91
N ARG A 114 -6.70 23.58 -10.88
CA ARG A 114 -5.50 23.13 -10.15
C ARG A 114 -5.66 23.30 -8.64
N HIS A 115 -5.25 22.29 -7.88
CA HIS A 115 -5.11 22.26 -6.41
C HIS A 115 -6.30 21.79 -5.56
N MET A 116 -7.01 20.73 -5.96
CA MET A 116 -7.66 19.83 -5.00
C MET A 116 -6.74 18.62 -4.75
N PRO A 117 -6.59 18.14 -3.50
CA PRO A 117 -5.84 16.91 -3.26
C PRO A 117 -6.52 15.75 -4.01
N PRO A 118 -5.73 14.74 -4.40
CA PRO A 118 -6.23 13.65 -5.22
C PRO A 118 -7.45 13.00 -4.56
N PRO A 119 -8.52 12.70 -5.33
CA PRO A 119 -9.66 11.96 -4.82
C PRO A 119 -9.22 10.57 -4.36
N PHE A 120 -9.96 10.00 -3.41
CA PHE A 120 -9.72 8.63 -2.95
C PHE A 120 -9.79 7.64 -4.12
N ASP A 121 -8.73 6.88 -4.33
CA ASP A 121 -8.59 5.92 -5.41
C ASP A 121 -9.09 4.54 -4.94
N PHE A 122 -10.37 4.26 -5.23
CA PHE A 122 -11.00 2.98 -4.95
C PHE A 122 -10.43 1.83 -5.78
N GLU A 123 -9.90 2.13 -6.97
CA GLU A 123 -9.34 1.10 -7.84
C GLU A 123 -8.00 0.63 -7.28
N ARG A 124 -7.14 1.57 -6.86
CA ARG A 124 -5.89 1.28 -6.14
C ARG A 124 -6.16 0.51 -4.85
N LEU A 125 -7.15 0.92 -4.06
CA LEU A 125 -7.57 0.17 -2.87
C LEU A 125 -7.90 -1.29 -3.21
N THR A 126 -8.74 -1.49 -4.23
CA THR A 126 -9.17 -2.84 -4.64
C THR A 126 -8.00 -3.69 -5.12
N ARG A 127 -7.02 -3.10 -5.82
CA ARG A 127 -5.80 -3.80 -6.26
C ARG A 127 -4.98 -4.29 -5.05
N PHE A 128 -4.74 -3.44 -4.06
CA PHE A 128 -4.01 -3.81 -2.84
C PHE A 128 -4.72 -4.91 -2.04
N MET A 129 -6.04 -4.80 -1.87
CA MET A 129 -6.85 -5.83 -1.21
C MET A 129 -6.80 -7.16 -1.98
N SER A 130 -6.91 -7.09 -3.32
CA SER A 130 -6.87 -8.28 -4.19
C SER A 130 -5.50 -8.96 -4.17
N TYR A 131 -4.42 -8.19 -4.26
CA TYR A 131 -3.06 -8.71 -4.14
C TYR A 131 -2.88 -9.43 -2.80
N GLY A 132 -3.29 -8.81 -1.70
CA GLY A 132 -3.25 -9.42 -0.37
C GLY A 132 -4.04 -10.73 -0.32
N PHE A 133 -5.25 -10.74 -0.86
CA PHE A 133 -6.12 -11.91 -0.91
C PHE A 133 -5.49 -13.08 -1.68
N PHE A 134 -4.92 -12.83 -2.86
CA PHE A 134 -4.35 -13.87 -3.73
C PHE A 134 -2.95 -14.32 -3.33
N MET A 135 -2.14 -13.46 -2.70
CA MET A 135 -0.80 -13.83 -2.23
C MET A 135 -0.82 -14.57 -0.90
N ALA A 136 -1.87 -14.42 -0.10
CA ALA A 136 -1.97 -15.06 1.21
C ALA A 136 -1.82 -16.60 1.18
N PRO A 137 -2.42 -17.36 0.25
CA PRO A 137 -2.21 -18.82 0.17
C PRO A 137 -0.77 -19.17 -0.18
N VAL A 138 -0.13 -18.40 -1.07
CA VAL A 138 1.28 -18.60 -1.44
C VAL A 138 2.17 -18.40 -0.21
N GLN A 139 1.95 -17.32 0.54
CA GLN A 139 2.66 -17.05 1.80
C GLN A 139 2.38 -18.12 2.86
N PHE A 140 1.13 -18.59 2.98
CA PHE A 140 0.72 -19.65 3.90
C PHE A 140 1.49 -20.93 3.68
N HIS A 141 1.55 -21.39 2.42
CA HIS A 141 2.31 -22.59 2.07
C HIS A 141 3.81 -22.38 2.22
N TRP A 142 4.33 -21.20 1.87
CA TRP A 142 5.75 -20.85 2.03
C TRP A 142 6.21 -20.87 3.49
N PHE A 143 5.47 -20.22 4.40
CA PHE A 143 5.81 -20.20 5.83
C PHE A 143 5.64 -21.58 6.47
N GLY A 144 4.63 -22.34 6.03
CA GLY A 144 4.48 -23.75 6.39
C GLY A 144 5.68 -24.60 5.95
N PHE A 145 6.17 -24.40 4.73
CA PHE A 145 7.36 -25.05 4.19
C PHE A 145 8.61 -24.69 5.00
N LEU A 146 8.89 -23.40 5.21
CA LEU A 146 10.02 -22.94 6.02
C LEU A 146 9.97 -23.51 7.45
N SER A 147 8.78 -23.60 8.02
CA SER A 147 8.61 -24.14 9.36
C SER A 147 8.94 -25.63 9.46
N ARG A 148 8.58 -26.41 8.42
CA ARG A 148 8.88 -27.84 8.31
C ARG A 148 10.34 -28.12 7.95
N ALA A 149 10.91 -27.33 7.03
CA ALA A 149 12.29 -27.49 6.58
C ALA A 149 13.32 -27.10 7.66
N PHE A 150 12.98 -26.09 8.49
CA PHE A 150 13.86 -25.59 9.55
C PHE A 150 13.13 -25.55 10.89
N PRO A 151 12.83 -26.70 11.53
CA PRO A 151 12.07 -26.73 12.78
C PRO A 151 12.84 -26.04 13.92
N LEU A 152 12.13 -25.23 14.71
CA LEU A 152 12.71 -24.57 15.88
C LEU A 152 13.04 -25.62 16.95
N THR A 153 14.30 -25.68 17.37
CA THR A 153 14.77 -26.59 18.42
C THR A 153 14.96 -25.84 19.72
N LYS A 154 14.55 -26.45 20.85
CA LYS A 154 14.63 -25.84 22.19
C LYS A 154 16.07 -25.47 22.59
N ARG A 155 17.07 -26.20 22.09
CA ARG A 155 18.48 -26.02 22.43
C ARG A 155 19.11 -24.79 21.77
N ASN A 156 18.72 -24.47 20.53
CA ASN A 156 19.28 -23.34 19.75
C ASN A 156 18.24 -22.79 18.75
N PRO A 157 17.19 -22.06 19.21
CA PRO A 157 16.13 -21.59 18.31
C PRO A 157 16.59 -20.52 17.31
N SER A 158 17.73 -19.87 17.57
CA SER A 158 18.27 -18.80 16.72
C SER A 158 18.77 -19.29 15.36
N ILE A 159 19.39 -20.47 15.29
CA ILE A 159 19.99 -20.97 14.05
C ILE A 159 18.91 -21.34 13.01
N PRO A 160 17.87 -22.13 13.35
CA PRO A 160 16.80 -22.41 12.41
C PRO A 160 16.03 -21.15 12.01
N ALA A 161 15.81 -20.21 12.94
CA ALA A 161 15.18 -18.93 12.63
C ALA A 161 16.00 -18.14 11.59
N LEU A 162 17.31 -18.02 11.78
CA LEU A 162 18.20 -17.34 10.82
C LEU A 162 18.19 -18.05 9.45
N LYS A 163 18.19 -19.38 9.41
CA LYS A 163 18.06 -20.15 8.15
C LYS A 163 16.75 -19.83 7.44
N ARG A 164 15.62 -19.78 8.16
CA ARG A 164 14.33 -19.38 7.59
C ARG A 164 14.41 -17.98 6.98
N VAL A 165 15.01 -17.02 7.69
CA VAL A 165 15.20 -15.65 7.19
C VAL A 165 16.08 -15.64 5.95
N CYS A 166 17.22 -16.33 5.94
CA CYS A 166 18.09 -16.35 4.76
C CYS A 166 17.36 -16.92 3.53
N VAL A 167 16.64 -18.02 3.68
CA VAL A 167 15.88 -18.62 2.57
C VAL A 167 14.73 -17.71 2.13
N ASP A 168 14.02 -17.10 3.08
CA ASP A 168 12.97 -16.13 2.79
C ASP A 168 13.49 -14.91 2.01
N GLN A 169 14.60 -14.32 2.46
CA GLN A 169 15.19 -13.14 1.85
C GLN A 169 15.82 -13.43 0.49
N LEU A 170 16.51 -14.56 0.32
CA LEU A 170 17.17 -14.89 -0.95
C LEU A 170 16.20 -15.40 -2.02
N MET A 171 15.10 -16.04 -1.63
CA MET A 171 14.16 -16.64 -2.59
C MET A 171 12.84 -15.89 -2.65
N PHE A 172 12.16 -15.73 -1.51
CA PHE A 172 10.80 -15.22 -1.48
C PHE A 172 10.72 -13.71 -1.60
N ALA A 173 11.63 -12.96 -0.98
CA ALA A 173 11.65 -11.50 -1.08
C ALA A 173 11.78 -11.00 -2.54
N PRO A 174 12.78 -11.44 -3.35
CA PRO A 174 12.87 -10.99 -4.75
C PRO A 174 11.68 -11.46 -5.58
N PHE A 175 11.24 -12.72 -5.40
CA PHE A 175 10.08 -13.25 -6.11
C PHE A 175 8.79 -12.50 -5.76
N GLY A 176 8.50 -12.33 -4.48
CA GLY A 176 7.31 -11.66 -3.97
C GLY A 176 7.24 -10.20 -4.40
N LEU A 177 8.38 -9.50 -4.37
CA LEU A 177 8.47 -8.11 -4.82
C LEU A 177 8.26 -8.01 -6.35
N ALA A 178 8.85 -8.92 -7.13
CA ALA A 178 8.63 -9.00 -8.56
C ALA A 178 7.15 -9.27 -8.90
N CYS A 179 6.51 -10.19 -8.18
CA CYS A 179 5.08 -10.47 -8.29
C CYS A 179 4.23 -9.24 -7.93
N PHE A 180 4.59 -8.50 -6.87
CA PHE A 180 3.89 -7.27 -6.48
C PHE A 180 3.94 -6.23 -7.60
N PHE A 181 5.14 -5.88 -8.09
CA PHE A 181 5.26 -4.88 -9.15
C PHE A 181 4.57 -5.32 -10.44
N SER A 182 4.65 -6.60 -10.78
CA SER A 182 3.97 -7.16 -11.95
C SER A 182 2.46 -7.07 -11.82
N PHE A 183 1.91 -7.52 -10.69
CA PHE A 183 0.48 -7.46 -10.43
C PHE A 183 -0.03 -6.02 -10.45
N MET A 184 0.63 -5.11 -9.74
CA MET A 184 0.23 -3.71 -9.67
C MET A 184 0.27 -3.05 -11.04
N THR A 185 1.34 -3.26 -11.82
CA THR A 185 1.47 -2.67 -13.16
C THR A 185 0.38 -3.17 -14.11
N VAL A 186 0.11 -4.49 -14.13
CA VAL A 186 -0.94 -5.06 -14.98
C VAL A 186 -2.32 -4.58 -14.54
N ALA A 187 -2.58 -4.51 -13.24
CA ALA A 187 -3.86 -4.06 -12.70
C ALA A 187 -4.09 -2.54 -12.89
N GLU A 188 -3.02 -1.75 -13.03
CA GLU A 188 -3.05 -0.34 -13.44
C GLU A 188 -3.28 -0.17 -14.96
N GLY A 189 -3.38 -1.26 -15.73
CA GLY A 189 -3.50 -1.22 -17.19
C GLY A 189 -2.16 -0.99 -17.91
N GLY A 190 -1.04 -1.06 -17.18
CA GLY A 190 0.30 -0.91 -17.71
C GLY A 190 0.73 -2.09 -18.59
N GLY A 191 1.29 -1.77 -19.76
CA GLY A 191 1.84 -2.78 -20.67
C GLY A 191 3.27 -3.21 -20.33
N ARG A 192 3.84 -4.09 -21.17
CA ARG A 192 5.21 -4.62 -21.01
C ARG A 192 6.28 -3.53 -20.83
N ARG A 193 6.17 -2.40 -21.53
CA ARG A 193 7.10 -1.28 -21.41
C ARG A 193 7.07 -0.63 -20.02
N ALA A 194 5.88 -0.41 -19.46
CA ALA A 194 5.73 0.15 -18.12
C ALA A 194 6.33 -0.80 -17.07
N LEU A 195 6.09 -2.10 -17.24
CA LEU A 195 6.66 -3.13 -16.38
C LEU A 195 8.19 -3.14 -16.43
N THR A 196 8.79 -3.15 -17.63
CA THR A 196 10.25 -3.13 -17.78
C THR A 196 10.87 -1.91 -17.12
N ARG A 197 10.28 -0.72 -17.29
CA ARG A 197 10.75 0.51 -16.63
C ARG A 197 10.67 0.37 -15.11
N LYS A 198 9.54 -0.07 -14.56
CA LYS A 198 9.37 -0.27 -13.11
C LYS A 198 10.40 -1.25 -12.53
N PHE A 199 10.77 -2.28 -13.29
CA PHE A 199 11.82 -3.24 -12.93
C PHE A 199 13.24 -2.69 -13.02
N GLN A 200 13.51 -1.75 -13.93
CA GLN A 200 14.82 -1.13 -14.06
C GLN A 200 15.01 -0.02 -13.02
N ASP A 201 13.99 0.81 -12.85
CA ASP A 201 14.11 2.08 -12.13
C ASP A 201 13.76 1.92 -10.64
N VAL A 202 12.73 1.13 -10.31
CA VAL A 202 12.16 1.09 -8.94
C VAL A 202 12.45 -0.22 -8.21
N TYR A 203 12.51 -1.34 -8.93
CA TYR A 203 12.65 -2.67 -8.30
C TYR A 203 13.97 -2.83 -7.56
N LEU A 204 15.11 -2.46 -8.15
CA LEU A 204 16.42 -2.62 -7.50
C LEU A 204 16.57 -1.73 -6.25
N PRO A 205 16.24 -0.42 -6.28
CA PRO A 205 16.22 0.40 -5.07
C PRO A 205 15.29 -0.15 -3.99
N THR A 206 14.09 -0.58 -4.38
CA THR A 206 13.10 -1.16 -3.45
C THR A 206 13.61 -2.46 -2.82
N LEU A 207 14.27 -3.31 -3.61
CA LEU A 207 14.84 -4.57 -3.14
C LEU A 207 16.00 -4.33 -2.17
N LYS A 208 16.85 -3.32 -2.43
CA LYS A 208 17.90 -2.91 -1.50
C LYS A 208 17.31 -2.45 -0.17
N ALA A 209 16.32 -1.57 -0.19
CA ALA A 209 15.61 -1.14 1.01
C ALA A 209 14.93 -2.32 1.72
N ASN A 210 14.41 -3.28 0.96
CA ASN A 210 13.80 -4.49 1.49
C ASN A 210 14.80 -5.30 2.35
N PHE A 211 16.02 -5.50 1.83
CA PHE A 211 17.10 -6.19 2.54
C PHE A 211 17.62 -5.47 3.78
N VAL A 212 17.31 -4.19 3.98
CA VAL A 212 17.67 -3.48 5.23
C VAL A 212 16.62 -3.71 6.30
N LEU A 213 15.33 -3.58 5.95
CA LEU A 213 14.24 -3.63 6.93
C LEU A 213 13.78 -5.06 7.24
N TRP A 214 13.54 -5.85 6.20
CA TRP A 214 12.80 -7.11 6.34
C TRP A 214 13.56 -8.24 7.03
N PRO A 215 14.90 -8.36 6.95
CA PRO A 215 15.59 -9.38 7.74
C PRO A 215 15.35 -9.25 9.24
N ALA A 216 15.39 -8.02 9.78
CA ALA A 216 15.12 -7.78 11.19
C ALA A 216 13.67 -8.15 11.57
N VAL A 217 12.71 -7.75 10.73
CA VAL A 217 11.30 -8.09 10.89
C VAL A 217 11.07 -9.60 10.84
N GLN A 218 11.70 -10.31 9.90
CA GLN A 218 11.54 -11.75 9.73
C GLN A 218 12.23 -12.56 10.82
N ILE A 219 13.37 -12.09 11.36
CA ILE A 219 13.99 -12.70 12.55
C ILE A 219 12.99 -12.66 13.71
N LEU A 220 12.38 -11.49 13.97
CA LEU A 220 11.38 -11.34 15.02
C LEU A 220 10.16 -12.25 14.75
N ASN A 221 9.68 -12.25 13.51
CA ASN A 221 8.54 -13.05 13.07
C ASN A 221 8.76 -14.56 13.33
N PHE A 222 9.82 -15.14 12.76
CA PHE A 222 10.05 -16.58 12.87
C PHE A 222 10.50 -17.04 14.25
N ARG A 223 11.01 -16.13 15.09
CA ARG A 223 11.47 -16.45 16.45
C ARG A 223 10.36 -16.35 17.49
N VAL A 224 9.53 -15.30 17.40
CA VAL A 224 8.60 -14.93 18.48
C VAL A 224 7.15 -15.18 18.09
N VAL A 225 6.79 -15.01 16.82
CA VAL A 225 5.40 -15.02 16.38
C VAL A 225 4.94 -16.46 16.08
N PRO A 226 3.83 -16.94 16.68
CA PRO A 226 3.24 -18.24 16.35
C PRO A 226 2.83 -18.33 14.88
N ILE A 227 2.93 -19.51 14.28
CA ILE A 227 2.76 -19.69 12.82
C ILE A 227 1.46 -19.10 12.25
N GLN A 228 0.34 -19.19 13.00
CA GLN A 228 -0.94 -18.62 12.57
C GLN A 228 -0.95 -17.09 12.46
N PHE A 229 -0.06 -16.41 13.18
CA PHE A 229 0.02 -14.94 13.23
C PHE A 229 1.16 -14.38 12.39
N GLN A 230 2.03 -15.22 11.82
CA GLN A 230 3.22 -14.76 11.09
C GLN A 230 2.87 -13.94 9.85
N ILE A 231 1.80 -14.32 9.13
CA ILE A 231 1.34 -13.58 7.96
C ILE A 231 0.65 -12.26 8.38
N PRO A 232 -0.35 -12.26 9.29
CA PRO A 232 -0.91 -11.01 9.82
C PRO A 232 0.14 -10.04 10.38
N PHE A 233 1.18 -10.56 11.05
CA PHE A 233 2.29 -9.76 11.57
C PHE A 233 3.07 -9.07 10.45
N VAL A 234 3.52 -9.83 9.45
CA VAL A 234 4.24 -9.29 8.27
C VAL A 234 3.40 -8.24 7.56
N SER A 235 2.11 -8.49 7.38
CA SER A 235 1.22 -7.56 6.69
C SER A 235 0.92 -6.30 7.50
N SER A 236 0.92 -6.40 8.83
CA SER A 236 0.82 -5.22 9.70
C SER A 236 2.05 -4.32 9.60
N VAL A 237 3.26 -4.91 9.57
CA VAL A 237 4.49 -4.16 9.27
C VAL A 237 4.48 -3.64 7.82
N GLY A 238 3.85 -4.38 6.92
CA GLY A 238 3.58 -4.00 5.53
C GLY A 238 2.86 -2.66 5.39
N ILE A 239 1.99 -2.27 6.33
CA ILE A 239 1.34 -0.95 6.33
C ILE A 239 2.38 0.17 6.40
N ALA A 240 3.34 0.05 7.33
CA ALA A 240 4.42 1.03 7.48
C ALA A 240 5.36 1.01 6.26
N TRP A 241 5.63 -0.17 5.70
CA TRP A 241 6.42 -0.31 4.48
C TRP A 241 5.75 0.34 3.26
N THR A 242 4.46 0.13 3.05
CA THR A 242 3.69 0.76 1.96
C THR A 242 3.66 2.28 2.12
N ALA A 243 3.50 2.77 3.35
CA ALA A 243 3.63 4.19 3.67
C ALA A 243 5.04 4.73 3.33
N TYR A 244 6.10 4.00 3.72
CA TYR A 244 7.48 4.35 3.38
C TYR A 244 7.71 4.43 1.87
N LEU A 245 7.28 3.41 1.12
CA LEU A 245 7.41 3.41 -0.35
C LEU A 245 6.63 4.54 -1.00
N SER A 246 5.44 4.86 -0.49
CA SER A 246 4.67 6.01 -0.97
C SER A 246 5.41 7.32 -0.74
N LEU A 247 6.13 7.44 0.38
CA LEU A 247 6.91 8.63 0.71
C LEU A 247 8.16 8.76 -0.17
N THR A 248 8.88 7.67 -0.42
CA THR A 248 10.11 7.69 -1.23
C THR A 248 9.84 7.81 -2.72
N ASN A 249 8.80 7.15 -3.24
CA ASN A 249 8.43 7.26 -4.65
C ASN A 249 7.91 8.66 -4.99
N SER A 250 7.32 9.37 -4.01
CA SER A 250 6.89 10.77 -4.20
C SER A 250 8.03 11.78 -4.19
N SER A 251 9.21 11.43 -3.65
CA SER A 251 10.37 12.33 -3.56
C SER A 251 11.37 12.16 -4.72
N GLU A 252 11.22 11.11 -5.54
CA GLU A 252 12.03 10.91 -6.76
C GLU A 252 11.41 11.61 -7.99
N GLU A 253 10.18 12.12 -7.87
CA GLU A 253 9.49 12.90 -8.91
C GLU A 253 9.70 14.43 -8.76
N GLU A 254 10.45 14.88 -7.75
CA GLU A 254 10.94 16.27 -7.56
C GLU A 254 12.42 16.39 -7.95
#